data_AF-A0A5K1E6P9-F1
#
_entry.id   AF-A0A5K1E6P9-F1
#
_cell.length_a   1.000
_cell.length_b   1.000
_cell.length_c   1.000
_cell.angle_alpha   90.00
_cell.angle_beta   90.00
_cell.angle_gamma   90.00
#
_symmetry.space_group_name_H-M   'P 1'
#
loop_
_entity.id
_entity.type
_entity.pdbx_description
1 polymer ?
#
loop_
_entity_poly.entity_id
_entity_poly.type
_entity_poly.pdbx_seq_one_letter_code
_entity_poly.pdbx_strand_id
1 'polypeptide(L)' 'VATLIAVYASWSFAAIEGIGWGWAGVVWLYNIIFYIPLDFIKFIIRYALSGRAWDLVLEQR' A
#
# COMPACT_ATOMS: atom_id res chain seq x y z
N VAL A 1 14.12 4.13 5.01
CA VAL A 1 15.13 4.65 4.05
C VAL A 1 14.52 5.66 3.09
N ALA A 2 13.52 5.29 2.28
CA ALA A 2 12.90 6.20 1.31
C ALA A 2 12.36 7.51 1.92
N THR A 3 11.72 7.47 3.08
CA THR A 3 11.24 8.68 3.77
C THR A 3 12.36 9.61 4.19
N LEU A 4 13.49 9.07 4.67
CA LEU A 4 14.64 9.89 5.07
C LEU A 4 15.27 10.58 3.84
N ILE A 5 15.33 9.88 2.71
CA ILE A 5 15.76 10.47 1.44
C ILE A 5 14.79 11.58 1.02
N ALA A 6 13.47 11.32 1.04
CA ALA A 6 12.48 12.33 0.68
C ALA A 6 12.52 13.59 1.57
N VAL A 7 12.82 13.42 2.86
CA VAL A 7 12.87 14.55 3.80
C VAL A 7 14.18 15.34 3.74
N TYR A 8 15.32 14.67 3.55
CA TYR A 8 16.64 15.28 3.74
C TYR A 8 17.48 15.38 2.47
N ALA A 9 17.19 14.62 1.41
CA ALA A 9 18.00 14.66 0.21
C ALA A 9 17.82 16.00 -0.51
N SER A 10 18.92 16.70 -0.73
CA SER A 10 19.02 17.85 -1.61
C SER A 10 20.06 17.52 -2.67
N TRP A 11 19.61 17.28 -3.89
CA TRP A 11 20.46 16.92 -5.02
C TRP A 11 20.25 17.93 -6.13
N SER A 12 21.21 18.85 -6.25
CA SER A 12 21.22 19.89 -7.30
C SER A 12 21.32 19.30 -8.71
N PHE A 13 21.95 18.13 -8.89
CA PHE A 13 22.01 17.45 -10.18
C PHE A 13 20.64 16.93 -10.66
N ALA A 14 19.76 16.58 -9.72
CA ALA A 14 18.44 16.01 -10.00
C ALA A 14 17.30 17.02 -9.81
N ALA A 15 17.62 18.27 -9.45
CA ALA A 15 16.65 19.29 -9.05
C ALA A 15 15.68 18.81 -7.95
N ILE A 16 16.19 18.05 -6.98
CA ILE A 16 15.41 17.53 -5.84
C ILE A 16 15.82 18.29 -4.58
N GLU A 17 14.81 18.76 -3.84
CA GLU A 17 14.96 19.31 -2.49
C GLU A 17 14.14 18.49 -1.50
N GLY A 18 14.60 18.48 -0.25
CA GLY A 18 13.92 17.77 0.83
C GLY A 18 12.56 18.40 1.13
N ILE A 19 11.50 17.59 1.10
CA ILE A 19 10.12 18.06 1.29
C ILE A 19 9.75 18.33 2.76
N GLY A 20 10.64 17.93 3.69
CA GLY A 20 10.44 18.08 5.14
C GLY A 20 9.48 17.06 5.76
N TRP A 21 9.45 17.03 7.10
CA TRP A 21 8.67 16.06 7.87
C TRP A 21 7.15 16.30 7.84
N GLY A 22 6.71 17.55 7.69
CA GLY A 22 5.27 17.88 7.62
C GLY A 22 4.58 17.18 6.45
N TRP A 23 5.15 17.30 5.25
CA TRP A 23 4.66 16.61 4.06
C TRP A 23 4.88 15.09 4.10
N ALA A 24 5.99 14.62 4.69
CA ALA A 24 6.21 13.19 4.87
C ALA A 24 5.09 12.52 5.68
N GLY A 25 4.56 13.21 6.72
CA GLY A 25 3.41 12.73 7.49
C GLY A 25 2.14 12.57 6.66
N VAL A 26 1.86 13.52 5.76
CA VAL A 26 0.70 13.47 4.85
C VAL A 26 0.79 12.28 3.90
N VAL A 27 1.98 12.04 3.31
CA VAL A 27 2.23 10.90 2.43
C VAL A 27 2.08 9.57 3.18
N TRP A 28 2.51 9.52 4.43
CA TRP A 28 2.31 8.35 5.30
C TRP A 28 0.83 8.07 5.56
N LEU A 29 0.05 9.11 5.89
CA LEU A 29 -1.38 8.96 6.11
C LEU A 29 -2.09 8.47 4.84
N TYR A 30 -1.76 9.03 3.68
CA TYR A 30 -2.24 8.55 2.39
C TYR A 30 -1.91 7.07 2.19
N ASN A 31 -0.66 6.66 2.41
CA ASN A 31 -0.26 5.27 2.25
C ASN A 31 -1.07 4.33 3.16
N ILE A 32 -1.25 4.67 4.44
CA ILE A 32 -2.04 3.84 5.37
C ILE A 32 -3.48 3.66 4.85
N ILE A 33 -4.12 4.75 4.43
CA ILE A 33 -5.52 4.73 3.96
C ILE A 33 -5.66 3.87 2.70
N PHE A 34 -4.70 3.91 1.78
CA PHE A 34 -4.79 3.16 0.52
C PHE A 34 -4.29 1.71 0.63
N TYR A 35 -3.29 1.43 1.45
CA TYR A 35 -2.73 0.07 1.58
C TYR A 35 -3.62 -0.86 2.42
N ILE A 36 -4.29 -0.36 3.47
CA ILE A 36 -5.15 -1.20 4.31
C ILE A 36 -6.28 -1.88 3.49
N PRO A 37 -7.09 -1.15 2.70
CA PRO A 37 -8.12 -1.77 1.86
C PRO A 37 -7.56 -2.73 0.81
N LEU A 38 -6.39 -2.41 0.24
CA LEU A 38 -5.76 -3.23 -0.80
C LEU A 38 -5.43 -4.64 -0.28
N ASP A 39 -5.01 -4.76 0.99
CA ASP A 39 -4.69 -6.05 1.58
C ASP A 39 -5.94 -6.91 1.79
N PHE A 40 -7.06 -6.30 2.20
CA PHE A 40 -8.35 -7.01 2.25
C PHE A 40 -8.75 -7.53 0.87
N ILE A 41 -8.60 -6.72 -0.18
CA ILE A 41 -8.92 -7.14 -1.56
C ILE A 41 -8.04 -8.33 -1.97
N LYS A 42 -6.72 -8.29 -1.68
CA LYS A 42 -5.83 -9.42 -1.98
C LYS A 42 -6.27 -10.70 -1.29
N PHE A 43 -6.68 -10.63 -0.02
CA PHE A 43 -7.18 -11.80 0.71
C PHE A 43 -8.48 -12.34 0.12
N ILE A 44 -9.42 -11.47 -0.24
CA ILE A 44 -10.68 -11.85 -0.87
C ILE A 44 -10.43 -12.56 -2.21
N ILE A 45 -9.59 -11.99 -3.07
CA ILE A 45 -9.26 -12.58 -4.37
C ILE A 45 -8.60 -13.95 -4.18
N ARG A 46 -7.64 -14.07 -3.26
CA ARG A 46 -7.00 -15.35 -2.96
C ARG A 46 -7.99 -16.38 -2.41
N TYR A 47 -8.92 -15.96 -1.56
CA TYR A 47 -9.96 -16.85 -1.03
C TYR A 47 -10.88 -17.35 -2.15
N ALA A 48 -11.39 -16.44 -3.00
CA ALA A 48 -12.24 -16.76 -4.14
C ALA A 48 -11.56 -17.70 -5.15
N LEU A 49 -10.25 -17.52 -5.38
CA LEU A 49 -9.46 -18.38 -6.28
C LEU A 49 -8.96 -19.68 -5.63
N SER A 50 -9.01 -19.82 -4.31
CA SER A 50 -8.47 -21.01 -3.60
C SER A 50 -9.34 -22.26 -3.69
N GLY A 51 -10.44 -22.26 -4.45
CA GLY A 51 -11.38 -23.39 -4.55
C GLY A 51 -12.29 -23.54 -3.33
N ARG A 52 -11.83 -23.23 -2.13
CA ARG A 52 -12.59 -23.34 -0.86
C ARG A 52 -13.92 -22.60 -0.85
N ALA A 53 -14.00 -21.47 -1.55
CA ALA A 53 -15.26 -20.74 -1.71
C ALA A 53 -16.25 -21.48 -2.62
N TRP A 54 -15.74 -22.19 -3.64
CA TRP A 54 -16.52 -22.99 -4.57
C TRP A 54 -16.94 -24.33 -3.96
N ASP A 55 -16.09 -24.95 -3.14
CA ASP A 55 -16.42 -26.19 -2.43
C ASP A 55 -17.69 -26.01 -1.58
N LEU A 56 -17.82 -24.89 -0.85
CA LEU A 56 -19.01 -24.57 -0.06
C LEU A 56 -20.27 -24.30 -0.90
N VAL A 57 -20.13 -23.82 -2.14
CA VAL A 57 -21.26 -23.50 -3.04
C VAL A 57 -21.67 -24.72 -3.86
N LEU A 58 -20.73 -25.57 -4.24
CA LEU A 58 -20.95 -26.76 -5.08
C LEU A 58 -21.38 -27.98 -4.25
N GLU A 59 -20.92 -28.11 -3.00
CA GLU A 59 -21.27 -29.22 -2.10
C GLU A 59 -22.65 -29.04 -1.42
N GLN A 60 -23.34 -27.91 -1.63
CA GLN A 60 -24.73 -27.70 -1.21
C GLN A 60 -25.79 -28.26 -2.20
N ARG A 61 -25.40 -29.09 -3.17
CA ARG A 61 -26.33 -29.87 -4.02
C ARG A 61 -26.19 -31.35 -3.75
#